data_AF-A0A9X0AZC2-F1
#
_entry.id   AF-A0A9X0AZC2-F1
#
_cell.length_a   1.000
_cell.length_b   1.000
_cell.length_c   1.000
_cell.angle_alpha   90.00
_cell.angle_beta   90.00
_cell.angle_gamma   90.00
#
_symmetry.space_group_name_H-M   'P 1'
#
loop_
_entity.id
_entity.type
_entity.pdbx_description
1 polymer ?
#
loop_
_entity_poly.entity_id
_entity_poly.type
_entity_poly.pdbx_seq_one_letter_code
_entity_poly.pdbx_strand_id
1 'polypeptide(L)'
;MPLTSLCILSALSTSDHMSCTLSPNSSIPLPPQSSSPTPPTIITNIDSNPSANTQAQDLCRSLGGLPATGMKFITALAGSNDLDLSDYDIVWLAALVGGIQEDKEEILKNVVGKMRKGSLLVMRGAWGLRNVLYCDFDVTTTAVTTYLDICVRMDPFGDVVNSVIVGRVK
;
A
#
# COMPACT_ATOMS: atom_id res chain seq x y z
N MET A 1 -1.09 14.86 14.18
CA MET A 1 0.25 14.35 13.80
C MET A 1 0.04 13.47 12.58
N PRO A 2 0.55 13.82 11.39
CA PRO A 2 0.37 12.94 10.23
C PRO A 2 1.17 11.66 10.50
N LEU A 3 0.47 10.52 10.59
CA LEU A 3 1.12 9.21 10.57
C LEU A 3 1.67 9.02 9.15
N THR A 4 2.98 9.09 9.00
CA THR A 4 3.71 9.07 7.73
C THR A 4 4.17 7.66 7.37
N SER A 5 3.29 6.68 7.49
CA SER A 5 3.67 5.29 7.28
C SER A 5 3.47 4.83 5.83
N LEU A 6 4.47 4.16 5.26
CA LEU A 6 4.42 3.47 3.97
C LEU A 6 4.77 2.00 4.20
N CYS A 7 3.89 1.08 3.81
CA CYS A 7 4.15 -0.37 3.90
C CYS A 7 4.33 -0.94 2.50
N ILE A 8 5.39 -1.68 2.26
CA ILE A 8 5.75 -2.11 0.93
C ILE A 8 5.85 -3.63 0.87
N LEU A 9 5.23 -4.25 -0.12
CA LEU A 9 5.11 -5.69 -0.27
C LEU A 9 5.76 -6.16 -1.58
N SER A 10 6.71 -7.08 -1.49
CA SER A 10 7.19 -7.90 -2.60
C SER A 10 6.63 -9.31 -2.42
N ALA A 11 5.67 -9.68 -3.26
CA ALA A 11 4.93 -10.95 -3.13
C ALA A 11 4.37 -11.48 -4.45
N LEU A 12 4.37 -10.69 -5.53
CA LEU A 12 3.83 -11.12 -6.81
C LEU A 12 4.94 -11.79 -7.61
N SER A 13 5.19 -13.06 -7.31
CA SER A 13 5.99 -13.90 -8.19
C SER A 13 5.28 -14.03 -9.54
N THR A 14 6.01 -13.76 -10.62
CA THR A 14 5.56 -13.90 -12.01
C THR A 14 5.29 -15.37 -12.33
N SER A 15 4.09 -15.86 -12.06
CA SER A 15 3.57 -17.10 -12.64
C SER A 15 2.04 -17.07 -12.65
N ASP A 16 1.50 -17.11 -13.86
CA ASP A 16 0.12 -17.34 -14.27
C ASP A 16 -0.91 -16.21 -14.11
N HIS A 17 -1.34 -15.72 -15.28
CA HIS A 17 -2.60 -15.01 -15.50
C HIS A 17 -3.75 -15.77 -14.80
N MET A 18 -4.25 -15.23 -13.69
CA MET A 18 -5.52 -15.66 -13.09
C MET A 18 -6.68 -15.25 -14.01
N SER A 19 -6.95 -16.04 -15.03
CA SER A 19 -8.19 -15.99 -15.79
C SER A 19 -9.28 -16.74 -15.01
N CYS A 20 -9.91 -16.08 -14.04
CA CYS A 20 -11.11 -16.62 -13.38
C CYS A 20 -12.35 -16.33 -14.23
N THR A 21 -12.75 -17.27 -15.09
CA THR A 21 -14.08 -17.29 -15.69
C THR A 21 -15.08 -17.76 -14.62
N LEU A 22 -15.81 -16.82 -14.03
CA LEU A 22 -16.89 -17.13 -13.09
C LEU A 22 -18.08 -17.72 -13.87
N SER A 23 -18.35 -19.02 -13.67
CA SER A 23 -19.62 -19.63 -14.07
C SER A 23 -20.63 -19.53 -12.91
N PRO A 24 -21.95 -19.41 -13.17
CA PRO A 24 -22.91 -18.96 -12.15
C PRO A 24 -23.14 -19.94 -10.97
N ASN A 25 -22.63 -21.18 -11.04
CA ASN A 25 -23.10 -22.27 -10.19
C ASN A 25 -21.99 -23.13 -9.52
N SER A 26 -20.77 -22.64 -9.32
CA SER A 26 -19.74 -23.41 -8.60
C SER A 26 -19.28 -22.73 -7.30
N SER A 27 -19.35 -23.46 -6.19
CA SER A 27 -18.69 -23.15 -4.92
C SER A 27 -17.25 -22.69 -5.17
N ILE A 28 -16.82 -21.61 -4.48
CA ILE A 28 -15.49 -20.99 -4.61
C ILE A 28 -14.43 -22.10 -4.57
N PRO A 29 -13.70 -22.39 -5.67
CA PRO A 29 -12.60 -23.33 -5.62
C PRO A 29 -11.49 -22.71 -4.77
N LEU A 30 -11.06 -23.41 -3.72
CA LEU A 30 -9.81 -23.07 -3.06
C LEU A 30 -8.68 -23.09 -4.11
N PRO A 31 -7.80 -22.08 -4.15
CA PRO A 31 -6.71 -22.07 -5.11
C PRO A 31 -5.83 -23.31 -4.91
N PRO A 32 -5.28 -23.90 -5.98
CA PRO A 32 -4.38 -25.04 -5.88
C PRO A 32 -3.18 -24.66 -4.99
N GLN A 33 -2.91 -25.47 -3.97
CA GLN A 33 -1.72 -25.30 -3.14
C GLN A 33 -0.49 -25.59 -4.01
N SER A 34 0.21 -24.52 -4.40
CA SER A 34 1.49 -24.61 -5.09
C SER A 34 2.52 -25.31 -4.19
N SER A 35 3.17 -26.35 -4.71
CA SER A 35 4.20 -27.13 -4.02
C SER A 35 5.61 -26.54 -4.10
N SER A 36 5.78 -25.37 -4.73
CA SER A 36 7.04 -24.63 -4.69
C SER A 36 7.12 -23.78 -3.42
N PRO A 37 8.28 -23.70 -2.74
CA PRO A 37 8.44 -22.77 -1.63
C PRO A 37 8.12 -21.36 -2.13
N THR A 38 7.06 -20.75 -1.60
CA THR A 38 6.77 -19.35 -1.86
C THR A 38 7.95 -18.54 -1.33
N PRO A 39 8.59 -17.68 -2.14
CA PRO A 39 9.64 -16.81 -1.64
C PRO A 39 9.09 -16.00 -0.46
N PRO A 40 9.92 -15.73 0.57
CA PRO A 40 9.47 -15.01 1.74
C PRO A 40 8.97 -13.62 1.34
N THR A 41 7.74 -13.31 1.73
CA THR A 41 7.15 -11.99 1.56
C THR A 41 8.02 -10.94 2.26
N ILE A 42 8.58 -10.00 1.51
CA ILE A 42 9.39 -8.91 2.07
C ILE A 42 8.46 -7.74 2.35
N ILE A 43 8.48 -7.27 3.61
CA ILE A 43 7.71 -6.11 4.04
C ILE A 43 8.66 -5.01 4.51
N THR A 44 8.65 -3.86 3.85
CA THR A 44 9.40 -2.70 4.32
C THR A 44 8.43 -1.64 4.84
N ASN A 45 8.54 -1.33 6.12
CA ASN A 45 7.79 -0.28 6.78
C ASN A 45 8.65 0.98 6.85
N ILE A 46 8.12 2.10 6.37
CA ILE A 46 8.76 3.41 6.45
C ILE A 46 7.89 4.29 7.32
N ASP A 47 8.50 5.03 8.25
CA ASP A 47 7.83 6.04 9.07
C ASP A 47 8.79 7.21 9.30
N SER A 48 8.30 8.45 9.35
CA SER A 48 9.18 9.60 9.57
C SER A 48 9.54 9.82 11.04
N ASN A 49 8.84 9.15 11.97
CA ASN A 49 9.09 9.25 13.39
C ASN A 49 10.04 8.12 13.85
N PRO A 50 11.28 8.44 14.25
CA PRO A 50 12.23 7.44 14.72
C PRO A 50 11.74 6.67 15.95
N SER A 51 10.98 7.31 16.85
CA SER A 51 10.46 6.64 18.05
C SER A 51 9.38 5.62 17.70
N ALA A 52 8.49 5.93 16.75
CA ALA A 52 7.47 5.00 16.27
C ALA A 52 8.10 3.77 15.61
N ASN A 53 9.15 3.99 14.81
CA ASN A 53 9.90 2.90 14.19
C ASN A 53 10.61 2.02 15.20
N THR A 54 11.29 2.59 16.20
CA THR A 54 11.94 1.80 17.26
C THR A 54 10.92 0.93 18.01
N GLN A 55 9.78 1.50 18.38
CA GLN A 55 8.69 0.76 19.04
C GLN A 55 8.14 -0.36 18.16
N ALA A 56 7.94 -0.11 16.86
CA ALA A 56 7.47 -1.12 15.92
C ALA A 56 8.49 -2.26 15.73
N GLN A 57 9.79 -1.93 15.69
CA GLN A 57 10.86 -2.93 15.65
C GLN A 57 10.88 -3.79 16.92
N ASP A 58 10.78 -3.18 18.10
CA ASP A 58 10.79 -3.89 19.38
C ASP A 58 9.57 -4.80 19.54
N LEU A 59 8.39 -4.33 19.11
CA LEU A 59 7.19 -5.15 19.04
C LEU A 59 7.36 -6.32 18.07
N CYS A 60 7.93 -6.08 16.88
CA CYS A 60 8.17 -7.14 15.92
C CYS A 60 9.15 -8.19 16.47
N ARG A 61 10.22 -7.78 17.18
CA ARG A 61 11.16 -8.67 17.87
C ARG A 61 10.47 -9.49 18.95
N SER A 62 9.68 -8.86 19.81
CA SER A 62 9.03 -9.54 20.95
C SER A 62 8.00 -10.58 20.52
N LEU A 63 7.35 -10.36 19.37
CA LEU A 63 6.42 -11.32 18.75
C LEU A 63 7.14 -12.43 17.94
N GLY A 64 8.48 -12.50 17.98
CA GLY A 64 9.28 -13.48 17.23
C GLY A 64 9.44 -13.17 15.74
N GLY A 65 9.10 -11.96 15.32
CA GLY A 65 9.01 -11.56 13.92
C GLY A 65 10.34 -11.23 13.25
N LEU A 66 11.36 -10.74 13.97
CA LEU A 66 12.65 -10.38 13.37
C LEU A 66 13.76 -11.36 13.77
N PRO A 67 14.55 -11.90 12.82
CA PRO A 67 14.54 -11.68 11.37
C PRO A 67 13.64 -12.66 10.56
N ALA A 68 12.88 -13.54 11.23
CA ALA A 68 12.18 -14.66 10.60
C ALA A 68 11.06 -14.28 9.60
N THR A 69 10.47 -13.07 9.69
CA THR A 69 9.31 -12.65 8.88
C THR A 69 9.65 -11.85 7.63
N GLY A 70 10.90 -11.44 7.42
CA GLY A 70 11.27 -10.56 6.31
C GLY A 70 10.83 -9.10 6.45
N MET A 71 10.33 -8.68 7.63
CA MET A 71 10.00 -7.28 7.92
C MET A 71 11.26 -6.40 8.08
N LYS A 72 11.21 -5.19 7.54
CA LYS A 72 12.24 -4.14 7.68
C LYS A 72 11.57 -2.83 8.09
N PHE A 73 12.33 -1.97 8.75
CA PHE A 73 11.85 -0.69 9.27
C PHE A 73 12.86 0.40 8.92
N ILE A 74 12.41 1.47 8.25
CA ILE A 74 13.24 2.57 7.78
C ILE A 74 12.68 3.89 8.29
N THR A 75 13.52 4.72 8.91
CA THR A 75 13.10 6.06 9.34
C THR A 75 13.32 7.06 8.22
N ALA A 76 12.26 7.45 7.53
CA ALA A 76 12.28 8.42 6.44
C ALA A 76 10.90 9.04 6.21
N LEU A 77 10.85 10.19 5.55
CA LEU A 77 9.59 10.76 5.05
C LEU A 77 9.03 9.89 3.91
N ALA A 78 7.69 9.76 3.86
CA ALA A 78 7.02 9.18 2.72
C ALA A 78 7.35 9.99 1.46
N GLY A 79 7.94 9.35 0.45
CA GLY A 79 8.40 10.02 -0.77
C GLY A 79 9.82 10.61 -0.70
N SER A 80 10.61 10.33 0.36
CA SER A 80 12.04 10.70 0.41
C SER A 80 12.79 10.23 -0.85
N ASN A 81 13.79 11.00 -1.31
CA ASN A 81 14.56 10.72 -2.52
C ASN A 81 15.49 9.50 -2.38
N ASP A 82 15.86 9.15 -1.16
CA ASP A 82 16.79 8.04 -0.89
C ASP A 82 16.09 6.67 -0.86
N LEU A 83 14.77 6.62 -1.11
CA LEU A 83 14.00 5.39 -1.12
C LEU A 83 13.94 4.80 -2.54
N ASP A 84 14.54 3.63 -2.73
CA ASP A 84 14.31 2.83 -3.93
C ASP A 84 13.05 1.97 -3.75
N LEU A 85 12.05 2.18 -4.61
CA LEU A 85 10.78 1.46 -4.60
C LEU A 85 10.59 0.56 -5.83
N SER A 86 11.60 0.43 -6.69
CA SER A 86 11.50 -0.22 -7.99
C SER A 86 11.37 -1.75 -7.91
N ASP A 87 11.91 -2.35 -6.84
CA ASP A 87 11.84 -3.79 -6.59
C ASP A 87 10.49 -4.26 -6.02
N TYR A 88 9.62 -3.34 -5.62
CA TYR A 88 8.38 -3.70 -4.95
C TYR A 88 7.17 -3.74 -5.88
N ASP A 89 6.34 -4.75 -5.67
CA ASP A 89 5.14 -4.96 -6.47
C ASP A 89 3.98 -4.08 -5.99
N ILE A 90 3.91 -3.82 -4.69
CA ILE A 90 2.82 -3.08 -4.06
C ILE A 90 3.37 -2.11 -3.01
N VAL A 91 2.94 -0.85 -3.06
CA VAL A 91 3.23 0.19 -2.07
C VAL A 91 1.93 0.66 -1.42
N TRP A 92 1.86 0.66 -0.08
CA TRP A 92 0.69 1.07 0.71
C TRP A 92 0.92 2.42 1.39
N LEU A 93 0.21 3.45 0.95
CA LEU A 93 0.20 4.75 1.59
C LEU A 93 -0.77 4.76 2.78
N ALA A 94 -0.28 5.06 3.99
CA ALA A 94 -1.14 5.18 5.16
C ALA A 94 -2.11 6.36 5.03
N ALA A 95 -3.22 6.28 5.78
CA ALA A 95 -4.35 7.21 5.63
C ALA A 95 -4.05 8.67 5.99
N LEU A 96 -3.05 8.90 6.84
CA LEU A 96 -2.68 10.23 7.33
C LEU A 96 -1.40 10.76 6.68
N VAL A 97 -0.97 10.15 5.58
CA VAL A 97 0.11 10.68 4.76
C VAL A 97 -0.47 11.82 3.92
N GLY A 98 0.05 13.04 4.11
CA GLY A 98 -0.48 14.26 3.51
C GLY A 98 -1.72 14.78 4.24
N GLY A 99 -1.77 16.10 4.49
CA GLY A 99 -2.87 16.74 5.22
C GLY A 99 -4.02 17.15 4.32
N ILE A 100 -3.71 17.54 3.09
CA ILE A 100 -4.66 18.01 2.07
C ILE A 100 -4.45 17.27 0.74
N GLN A 101 -5.30 17.53 -0.25
CA GLN A 101 -5.23 16.88 -1.56
C GLN A 101 -3.86 17.12 -2.22
N GLU A 102 -3.38 18.35 -2.19
CA GLU A 102 -2.14 18.78 -2.83
C GLU A 102 -0.92 18.07 -2.21
N ASP A 103 -0.87 17.95 -0.88
CA ASP A 103 0.18 17.20 -0.18
C ASP A 103 0.20 15.73 -0.63
N LYS A 104 -0.99 15.11 -0.74
CA LYS A 104 -1.13 13.72 -1.15
C LYS A 104 -0.72 13.51 -2.61
N GLU A 105 -1.05 14.45 -3.49
CA GLU A 105 -0.64 14.42 -4.90
C GLU A 105 0.87 14.57 -5.06
N GLU A 106 1.51 15.45 -4.29
CA GLU A 106 2.97 15.59 -4.29
C GLU A 106 3.65 14.31 -3.80
N ILE A 107 3.17 13.75 -2.69
CA ILE A 107 3.70 12.48 -2.15
C ILE A 107 3.47 11.34 -3.14
N LEU A 108 2.28 11.25 -3.74
CA LEU A 108 1.96 10.27 -4.77
C LEU A 108 2.94 10.38 -5.94
N LYS A 109 3.15 11.57 -6.48
CA LYS A 109 4.11 11.79 -7.57
C LYS A 109 5.51 11.33 -7.18
N ASN A 110 5.97 11.68 -5.98
CA ASN A 110 7.31 11.33 -5.48
C ASN A 110 7.48 9.83 -5.21
N VAL A 111 6.43 9.14 -4.78
CA VAL A 111 6.42 7.69 -4.53
C VAL A 111 6.32 6.93 -5.85
N VAL A 112 5.32 7.26 -6.68
CA VAL A 112 5.07 6.56 -7.95
C VAL A 112 6.24 6.72 -8.92
N GLY A 113 6.90 7.88 -8.95
CA GLY A 113 8.09 8.09 -9.75
C GLY A 113 9.30 7.19 -9.41
N LYS A 114 9.26 6.50 -8.25
CA LYS A 114 10.29 5.56 -7.79
C LYS A 114 9.82 4.10 -7.87
N MET A 115 8.56 3.87 -8.20
CA MET A 115 7.98 2.54 -8.35
C MET A 115 8.16 2.04 -9.79
N ARG A 116 8.16 0.72 -9.96
CA ARG A 116 8.18 0.10 -11.29
C ARG A 116 6.82 0.27 -11.98
N LYS A 117 6.83 0.59 -13.27
CA LYS A 117 5.60 0.59 -14.10
C LYS A 117 4.85 -0.74 -13.97
N GLY A 118 3.53 -0.66 -13.81
CA GLY A 118 2.65 -1.81 -13.59
C GLY A 118 2.51 -2.29 -12.15
N SER A 119 3.34 -1.80 -11.21
CA SER A 119 3.16 -2.02 -9.77
C SER A 119 1.89 -1.33 -9.25
N LEU A 120 1.46 -1.68 -8.04
CA LEU A 120 0.24 -1.15 -7.43
C LEU A 120 0.55 -0.18 -6.30
N LEU A 121 -0.03 1.02 -6.37
CA LEU A 121 -0.15 1.91 -5.23
C LEU A 121 -1.52 1.70 -4.58
N VAL A 122 -1.52 1.34 -3.29
CA VAL A 122 -2.72 1.25 -2.47
C VAL A 122 -2.74 2.43 -1.51
N MET A 123 -3.80 3.23 -1.57
CA MET A 123 -3.96 4.39 -0.70
C MET A 123 -5.18 4.21 0.20
N ARG A 124 -5.09 4.74 1.41
CA ARG A 124 -6.23 4.82 2.33
C ARG A 124 -6.76 6.25 2.38
N GLY A 125 -8.07 6.39 2.24
CA GLY A 125 -8.79 7.66 2.33
C GLY A 125 -9.92 7.58 3.36
N ALA A 126 -10.72 8.62 3.42
CA ALA A 126 -12.02 8.64 4.08
C ALA A 126 -13.07 9.03 3.04
N TRP A 127 -14.35 8.77 3.31
CA TRP A 127 -15.43 9.20 2.44
C TRP A 127 -16.69 9.61 3.21
N GLY A 128 -17.44 10.58 2.66
CA GLY A 128 -18.65 11.11 3.26
C GLY A 128 -18.38 11.80 4.60
N LEU A 129 -19.23 11.52 5.61
CA LEU A 129 -19.06 12.11 6.96
C LEU A 129 -17.76 11.69 7.65
N ARG A 130 -17.12 10.59 7.23
CA ARG A 130 -15.84 10.13 7.80
C ARG A 130 -14.69 11.09 7.46
N ASN A 131 -14.87 11.98 6.48
CA ASN A 131 -13.89 13.00 6.11
C ASN A 131 -13.62 14.02 7.23
N VAL A 132 -14.46 14.05 8.27
CA VAL A 132 -14.20 14.83 9.50
C VAL A 132 -12.98 14.29 10.26
N LEU A 133 -12.64 13.01 10.13
CA LEU A 133 -11.49 12.41 10.81
C LEU A 133 -10.17 12.73 10.10
N TYR A 134 -10.17 12.70 8.77
CA TYR A 134 -9.04 13.06 7.91
C TYR A 134 -9.53 13.21 6.46
N CYS A 135 -8.77 13.94 5.64
CA CYS A 135 -9.20 14.28 4.29
C CYS A 135 -9.40 13.05 3.39
N ASP A 136 -10.40 13.15 2.50
CA ASP A 136 -10.55 12.26 1.34
C ASP A 136 -9.34 12.38 0.40
N PHE A 137 -9.35 11.61 -0.68
CA PHE A 137 -8.43 11.74 -1.79
C PHE A 137 -9.21 11.68 -3.11
N ASP A 138 -9.20 12.79 -3.85
CA ASP A 138 -9.79 12.85 -5.19
C ASP A 138 -8.86 12.18 -6.18
N VAL A 139 -9.32 11.08 -6.76
CA VAL A 139 -8.55 10.26 -7.71
C VAL A 139 -8.73 10.71 -9.16
N THR A 140 -9.63 11.68 -9.40
CA THR A 140 -10.01 12.13 -10.74
C THR A 140 -9.16 13.29 -11.25
N THR A 141 -8.33 13.88 -10.38
CA THR A 141 -7.49 15.00 -10.75
C THR A 141 -6.46 14.61 -11.81
N THR A 142 -6.03 15.59 -12.62
CA THR A 142 -4.98 15.38 -13.62
C THR A 142 -3.66 14.95 -12.96
N ALA A 143 -3.37 15.46 -11.77
CA ALA A 143 -2.16 15.10 -11.03
C ALA A 143 -2.13 13.61 -10.68
N VAL A 144 -3.27 13.00 -10.36
CA VAL A 144 -3.36 11.56 -10.08
C VAL A 144 -3.39 10.74 -11.36
N THR A 145 -4.30 11.08 -12.28
CA THR A 145 -4.55 10.30 -13.51
C THR A 145 -3.37 10.34 -14.48
N THR A 146 -2.44 11.27 -14.35
CA THR A 146 -1.19 11.28 -15.11
C THR A 146 -0.27 10.10 -14.74
N TYR A 147 -0.22 9.71 -13.47
CA TYR A 147 0.71 8.68 -12.98
C TYR A 147 0.05 7.32 -12.71
N LEU A 148 -1.27 7.28 -12.47
CA LEU A 148 -1.99 6.07 -12.11
C LEU A 148 -3.15 5.76 -13.06
N ASP A 149 -3.32 4.48 -13.35
CA ASP A 149 -4.59 3.89 -13.79
C ASP A 149 -5.36 3.43 -12.56
N ILE A 150 -6.40 4.16 -12.19
CA ILE A 150 -7.24 3.82 -11.03
C ILE A 150 -7.99 2.52 -11.33
N CYS A 151 -7.65 1.48 -10.57
CA CYS A 151 -8.23 0.14 -10.74
C CYS A 151 -9.52 -0.01 -9.94
N VAL A 152 -9.54 0.48 -8.70
CA VAL A 152 -10.74 0.45 -7.85
C VAL A 152 -10.67 1.51 -6.75
N ARG A 153 -11.83 2.06 -6.40
CA ARG A 153 -12.08 2.76 -5.13
C ARG A 153 -13.20 2.01 -4.41
N MET A 154 -12.97 1.67 -3.15
CA MET A 154 -13.94 1.02 -2.29
C MET A 154 -14.14 1.87 -1.04
N ASP A 155 -15.33 2.44 -0.91
CA ASP A 155 -15.73 3.19 0.27
C ASP A 155 -16.38 2.24 1.30
N PRO A 156 -16.10 2.42 2.59
CA PRO A 156 -16.48 1.45 3.61
C PRO A 156 -17.95 1.56 4.03
N PHE A 157 -18.46 0.47 4.61
CA PHE A 157 -19.76 0.39 5.29
C PHE A 157 -19.59 0.01 6.76
N GLY A 158 -20.56 0.36 7.61
CA GLY A 158 -20.53 0.05 9.05
C GLY A 158 -19.42 0.77 9.80
N ASP A 159 -18.71 0.05 10.69
CA ASP A 159 -17.71 0.63 11.60
C ASP A 159 -16.33 0.84 10.95
N VAL A 160 -16.17 0.44 9.68
CA VAL A 160 -14.93 0.68 8.94
C VAL A 160 -14.84 2.14 8.54
N VAL A 161 -13.68 2.76 8.81
CA VAL A 161 -13.44 4.19 8.54
C VAL A 161 -12.80 4.41 7.18
N ASN A 162 -11.84 3.56 6.80
CA ASN A 162 -10.96 3.84 5.68
C ASN A 162 -11.57 3.38 4.34
N SER A 163 -11.63 4.31 3.39
CA SER A 163 -11.73 3.96 1.97
C SER A 163 -10.40 3.39 1.49
N VAL A 164 -10.47 2.45 0.55
CA VAL A 164 -9.29 1.86 -0.11
C VAL A 164 -9.32 2.22 -1.58
N ILE A 165 -8.21 2.76 -2.07
CA ILE A 165 -8.02 3.13 -3.47
C ILE A 165 -6.83 2.33 -3.98
N VAL A 166 -6.97 1.66 -5.11
CA VAL A 166 -5.89 0.93 -5.78
C VAL A 166 -5.66 1.57 -7.14
N GLY A 167 -4.44 2.06 -7.37
CA GLY A 167 -3.99 2.56 -8.66
C GLY A 167 -2.81 1.74 -9.16
N ARG A 168 -2.75 1.51 -10.46
CA ARG A 168 -1.62 0.86 -11.12
C ARG A 168 -0.72 1.91 -11.74
N VAL A 169 0.59 1.79 -11.51
CA VAL A 169 1.59 2.75 -12.00
C VAL A 169 1.69 2.70 -13.52
N LYS A 170 1.60 3.87 -14.16
CA LYS A 170 1.71 4.05 -15.62
C LYS A 170 3.12 4.01 -16.16
#